data_AF-A0A939D4A1-F1
#
_entry.id   AF-A0A939D4A1-F1
#
_cell.length_a   1.000
_cell.length_b   1.000
_cell.length_c   1.000
_cell.angle_alpha   90.00
_cell.angle_beta   90.00
_cell.angle_gamma   90.00
#
_symmetry.space_group_name_H-M   'P 1'
#
loop_
_entity.id
_entity.type
_entity.pdbx_description
1 polymer ?
#
loop_
_entity_poly.entity_id
_entity_poly.type
_entity_poly.pdbx_seq_one_letter_code
_entity_poly.pdbx_strand_id
1 'polypeptide(L)'
;MTKIIRPGAWELTATNPRCELSAIYVPTAWRQVANNLAQQRAKLKGQGYRAVPVYSLDPLIVGSFPQIIKTMRNGWQKGNVPWLLATETTNLSDLGNYIKDWLIEEFSSLEDVESKLANLNNDDWHWEDPKIYDLLHPQDKVETGNLYQAIPDYLAKEFLQNPTVSFGIDEQYQLTFYRVVSLQGAELMSWPPSEVTVTKGKEITETAYISFVLELVLQTVPWREKPIIYHHLSIRRWLTQPLKYIPYPGVKAHIGDNRRWLDGQRQPFCFIPVTINRYGKEVKWSQAISNLFSLNDSQLPEANNFVSNPNHNWSGINTIPSGIQAAIAYTSKLGDPPCYAGVSPQDLASLDQAIEARLPVQRVGEAERVTGTVFLFWPSEKPKKKIVPLLADEENQSNKPKKAKKSDDPNHSHTPMLRPKLAVAAVFREAENPLRTILILWETPQCRDALIAEICHLLYLSPTKVENIYQGFYGSLCIKTQHVSDLTQDLEIKNFSELRKTYQQQRPDLLAERINKITAFLPQTKELSGALIEIRPKPFR
;
A
#
# COMPACT_ATOMS: atom_id res chain seq x y z
N MET A 1 -24.38 -27.18 16.45
CA MET A 1 -23.63 -25.96 16.86
C MET A 1 -23.23 -25.21 15.61
N THR A 2 -23.79 -24.03 15.39
CA THR A 2 -23.40 -23.10 14.33
C THR A 2 -21.95 -22.67 14.56
N LYS A 3 -21.07 -22.84 13.55
CA LYS A 3 -19.69 -22.36 13.66
C LYS A 3 -19.69 -20.86 13.38
N ILE A 4 -19.55 -20.06 14.43
CA ILE A 4 -19.37 -18.62 14.33
C ILE A 4 -17.95 -18.34 13.85
N ILE A 5 -17.83 -17.52 12.81
CA ILE A 5 -16.60 -16.98 12.26
C ILE A 5 -16.46 -15.55 12.79
N ARG A 6 -15.34 -15.29 13.44
CA ARG A 6 -14.99 -13.97 13.96
C ARG A 6 -14.04 -13.28 12.99
N PRO A 7 -14.42 -12.15 12.37
CA PRO A 7 -13.52 -11.44 11.46
C PRO A 7 -12.41 -10.75 12.26
N GLY A 8 -11.21 -10.65 11.69
CA GLY A 8 -10.10 -9.84 12.23
C GLY A 8 -10.31 -8.34 12.04
N ALA A 9 -11.52 -7.86 12.29
CA ALA A 9 -11.98 -6.50 12.10
C ALA A 9 -12.35 -5.89 13.45
N TRP A 10 -11.87 -4.68 13.70
CA TRP A 10 -11.89 -4.04 15.00
C TRP A 10 -12.37 -2.60 14.88
N GLU A 11 -12.97 -2.10 15.94
CA GLU A 11 -13.38 -0.70 16.10
C GLU A 11 -12.89 -0.18 17.44
N LEU A 12 -12.51 1.09 17.54
CA LEU A 12 -12.01 1.67 18.79
C LEU A 12 -13.11 1.73 19.85
N THR A 13 -12.81 1.20 21.05
CA THR A 13 -13.69 1.27 22.24
C THR A 13 -13.52 2.57 23.00
N ALA A 14 -12.31 3.13 23.02
CA ALA A 14 -12.00 4.36 23.75
C ALA A 14 -12.71 5.59 23.14
N THR A 15 -13.01 6.57 24.01
CA THR A 15 -13.27 7.96 23.59
C THR A 15 -12.02 8.49 22.89
N ASN A 16 -12.15 8.82 21.60
CA ASN A 16 -11.18 9.45 20.70
C ASN A 16 -9.69 9.38 21.13
N PRO A 17 -8.86 8.51 20.53
CA PRO A 17 -7.43 8.48 20.84
C PRO A 17 -6.80 9.84 20.55
N ARG A 18 -6.05 10.35 21.53
CA ARG A 18 -5.35 11.62 21.46
C ARG A 18 -3.86 11.40 21.40
N CYS A 19 -3.19 12.14 20.53
CA CYS A 19 -1.72 12.16 20.47
C CYS A 19 -1.22 13.59 20.55
N GLU A 20 -0.22 13.80 21.40
CA GLU A 20 0.60 15.01 21.36
C GLU A 20 1.61 14.87 20.22
N LEU A 21 1.54 15.75 19.23
CA LEU A 21 2.39 15.71 18.04
C LEU A 21 3.09 17.04 17.87
N SER A 22 4.40 16.97 17.67
CA SER A 22 5.23 18.07 17.20
C SER A 22 5.29 18.04 15.67
N ALA A 23 5.41 19.20 15.04
CA ALA A 23 5.40 19.33 13.59
C ALA A 23 6.72 19.93 13.07
N ILE A 24 7.17 19.47 11.90
CA ILE A 24 8.22 20.14 11.13
C ILE A 24 7.60 20.66 9.85
N TYR A 25 7.83 21.93 9.55
CA TYR A 25 7.51 22.54 8.26
C TYR A 25 8.77 22.62 7.40
N VAL A 26 8.64 22.44 6.08
CA VAL A 26 9.78 22.67 5.18
C VAL A 26 10.03 24.17 5.10
N PRO A 27 11.24 24.66 5.46
CA PRO A 27 11.52 26.08 5.39
C PRO A 27 11.39 26.60 3.95
N THR A 28 10.97 27.86 3.81
CA THR A 28 10.61 28.41 2.50
C THR A 28 11.77 28.40 1.51
N ALA A 29 12.99 28.71 1.95
CA ALA A 29 14.19 28.68 1.10
C ALA A 29 14.47 27.27 0.56
N TRP A 30 14.47 26.27 1.46
CA TRP A 30 14.65 24.86 1.12
C TRP A 30 13.60 24.37 0.12
N ARG A 31 12.33 24.72 0.37
CA ARG A 31 11.21 24.41 -0.53
C ARG A 31 11.42 25.00 -1.92
N GLN A 32 11.83 26.26 -2.02
CA GLN A 32 12.04 26.95 -3.30
C GLN A 32 13.16 26.29 -4.10
N VAL A 33 14.30 25.98 -3.45
CA VAL A 33 15.44 25.33 -4.11
C VAL A 33 15.05 23.93 -4.61
N ALA A 34 14.45 23.09 -3.76
CA ALA A 34 14.05 21.74 -4.14
C ALA A 34 13.01 21.73 -5.28
N ASN A 35 12.04 22.64 -5.26
CA ASN A 35 11.06 22.76 -6.34
C ASN A 35 11.71 23.24 -7.65
N ASN A 36 12.70 24.13 -7.59
CA ASN A 36 13.44 24.57 -8.78
C ASN A 36 14.22 23.39 -9.39
N LEU A 37 14.93 22.59 -8.58
CA LEU A 37 15.62 21.38 -9.03
C LEU A 37 14.65 20.37 -9.67
N ALA A 38 13.50 20.14 -9.05
CA ALA A 38 12.45 19.27 -9.60
C ALA A 38 11.94 19.76 -10.96
N GLN A 39 11.72 21.07 -11.11
CA GLN A 39 11.31 21.68 -12.37
C GLN A 39 12.40 21.60 -13.45
N GLN A 40 13.66 21.83 -13.11
CA GLN A 40 14.80 21.69 -14.04
C GLN A 40 14.91 20.26 -14.57
N ARG A 41 14.85 19.26 -13.69
CA ARG A 41 14.85 17.85 -14.07
C ARG A 41 13.68 17.49 -14.98
N ALA A 42 12.47 17.99 -14.68
CA ALA A 42 11.30 17.75 -15.50
C ALA A 42 11.44 18.38 -16.91
N LYS A 43 12.07 19.56 -17.02
CA LYS A 43 12.39 20.19 -18.31
C LYS A 43 13.38 19.37 -19.13
N LEU A 44 14.46 18.87 -18.51
CA LEU A 44 15.47 18.07 -19.20
C LEU A 44 14.94 16.72 -19.70
N LYS A 45 14.11 16.04 -18.89
CA LYS A 45 13.59 14.71 -19.25
C LYS A 45 12.40 14.76 -20.23
N GLY A 46 11.83 15.94 -20.51
CA GLY A 46 10.67 16.12 -21.40
C GLY A 46 9.36 15.47 -20.94
N GLN A 47 9.42 14.55 -19.98
CA GLN A 47 8.32 13.88 -19.30
C GLN A 47 8.76 13.64 -17.84
N GLY A 48 8.07 14.25 -16.88
CA GLY A 48 8.39 14.08 -15.47
C GLY A 48 7.47 14.88 -14.56
N TYR A 49 7.23 14.36 -13.36
CA TYR A 49 6.49 15.07 -12.32
C TYR A 49 7.28 16.32 -11.90
N ARG A 50 6.64 17.50 -11.91
CA ARG A 50 7.23 18.78 -11.47
C ARG A 50 7.36 18.92 -9.95
N ALA A 51 7.18 17.82 -9.21
CA ALA A 51 7.18 17.80 -7.76
C ALA A 51 8.49 17.21 -7.23
N VAL A 52 8.86 17.66 -6.03
CA VAL A 52 9.98 17.09 -5.27
C VAL A 52 9.71 15.59 -5.01
N PRO A 53 10.65 14.70 -5.36
CA PRO A 53 10.49 13.24 -5.25
C PRO A 53 10.69 12.77 -3.81
N VAL A 54 9.75 13.07 -2.92
CA VAL A 54 9.91 12.78 -1.47
C VAL A 54 10.05 11.29 -1.14
N TYR A 55 9.65 10.38 -2.03
CA TYR A 55 9.74 8.93 -1.77
C TYR A 55 11.18 8.44 -1.55
N SER A 56 12.18 9.08 -2.16
CA SER A 56 13.59 8.71 -1.96
C SER A 56 14.18 9.28 -0.67
N LEU A 57 13.48 10.24 -0.06
CA LEU A 57 13.79 10.80 1.26
C LEU A 57 13.21 9.92 2.38
N ASP A 58 12.17 9.14 2.11
CA ASP A 58 11.48 8.32 3.12
C ASP A 58 12.43 7.48 3.99
N PRO A 59 13.43 6.74 3.47
CA PRO A 59 14.35 5.95 4.30
C PRO A 59 15.17 6.81 5.27
N LEU A 60 15.54 8.02 4.87
CA LEU A 60 16.24 8.97 5.73
C LEU A 60 15.33 9.39 6.89
N ILE A 61 14.10 9.78 6.58
CA ILE A 61 13.11 10.22 7.58
C ILE A 61 12.79 9.12 8.57
N VAL A 62 12.57 7.91 8.08
CA VAL A 62 12.25 6.75 8.92
C VAL A 62 13.39 6.43 9.89
N GLY A 63 14.65 6.59 9.48
CA GLY A 63 15.81 6.42 10.37
C GLY A 63 16.06 7.59 11.32
N SER A 64 15.78 8.81 10.85
CA SER A 64 15.95 10.04 11.63
C SER A 64 14.84 10.26 12.65
N PHE A 65 13.62 9.77 12.40
CA PHE A 65 12.44 9.98 13.26
C PHE A 65 11.68 8.67 13.48
N PRO A 66 12.17 7.75 14.33
CA PRO A 66 11.58 6.42 14.47
C PRO A 66 10.20 6.42 15.15
N GLN A 67 9.88 7.49 15.87
CA GLN A 67 8.53 7.78 16.41
C GLN A 67 7.72 8.72 15.50
N ILE A 68 8.02 8.73 14.19
CA ILE A 68 7.19 9.42 13.22
C ILE A 68 5.80 8.79 13.15
N ILE A 69 4.80 9.67 13.11
CA ILE A 69 3.41 9.28 12.98
C ILE A 69 2.94 9.48 11.54
N LYS A 70 3.30 10.59 10.91
CA LYS A 70 2.83 10.87 9.56
C LYS A 70 3.74 11.81 8.77
N THR A 71 3.84 11.55 7.46
CA THR A 71 4.25 12.55 6.48
C THR A 71 3.05 13.06 5.71
N MET A 72 2.99 14.37 5.47
CA MET A 72 1.90 14.97 4.70
C MET A 72 2.30 15.16 3.24
N ARG A 73 1.45 14.68 2.33
CA ARG A 73 1.65 14.62 0.88
C ARG A 73 2.11 15.94 0.22
N ASN A 74 1.83 17.08 0.85
CA ASN A 74 2.09 18.41 0.30
C ASN A 74 3.02 19.29 1.15
N GLY A 75 3.69 18.77 2.20
CA GLY A 75 4.56 19.60 3.05
C GLY A 75 5.72 20.26 2.28
N TRP A 76 6.24 19.57 1.25
CA TRP A 76 7.26 20.12 0.33
C TRP A 76 6.70 21.06 -0.75
N GLN A 77 5.38 21.20 -0.85
CA GLN A 77 4.72 22.02 -1.88
C GLN A 77 4.05 23.27 -1.29
N LYS A 78 3.51 23.18 -0.08
CA LYS A 78 2.73 24.22 0.58
C LYS A 78 3.37 24.56 1.92
N GLY A 79 3.61 25.85 2.17
CA GLY A 79 4.26 26.29 3.41
C GLY A 79 3.39 26.25 4.66
N ASN A 80 2.07 26.13 4.51
CA ASN A 80 1.12 26.02 5.61
C ASN A 80 0.70 24.58 5.89
N VAL A 81 1.41 23.59 5.33
CA VAL A 81 1.15 22.17 5.58
C VAL A 81 2.39 21.59 6.27
N PRO A 82 2.24 20.97 7.46
CA PRO A 82 3.38 20.35 8.12
C PRO A 82 3.91 19.25 7.23
N TRP A 83 5.22 19.08 7.16
CA TRP A 83 5.81 17.99 6.42
C TRP A 83 5.82 16.70 7.23
N LEU A 84 6.27 16.78 8.48
CA LEU A 84 6.38 15.65 9.39
C LEU A 84 5.56 15.92 10.66
N LEU A 85 4.93 14.89 11.17
CA LEU A 85 4.30 14.86 12.49
C LEU A 85 4.89 13.69 13.27
N ALA A 86 5.40 13.95 14.46
CA ALA A 86 6.03 12.95 15.32
C ALA A 86 5.63 13.15 16.78
N THR A 87 5.67 12.06 17.56
CA THR A 87 5.44 12.12 19.02
C THR A 87 6.68 12.48 19.82
N GLU A 88 7.84 12.59 19.17
CA GLU A 88 9.08 12.98 19.80
C GLU A 88 9.71 14.16 19.07
N THR A 89 10.40 15.00 19.82
CA THR A 89 11.29 16.03 19.27
C THR A 89 12.73 15.55 19.35
N THR A 90 13.52 15.88 18.35
CA THR A 90 14.95 15.59 18.26
C THR A 90 15.72 16.86 17.93
N ASN A 91 17.03 16.87 18.21
CA ASN A 91 17.89 17.90 17.66
C ASN A 91 17.89 17.81 16.13
N LEU A 92 17.67 18.94 15.46
CA LEU A 92 17.58 19.05 13.99
C LEU A 92 18.84 19.66 13.36
N SER A 93 19.89 19.95 14.14
CA SER A 93 21.13 20.59 13.66
C SER A 93 21.70 19.95 12.39
N ASP A 94 21.65 18.62 12.32
CA ASP A 94 22.24 17.86 11.22
C ASP A 94 21.24 17.51 10.11
N LEU A 95 19.94 17.70 10.33
CA LEU A 95 18.89 17.37 9.36
C LEU A 95 19.13 18.08 8.01
N GLY A 96 19.52 19.35 8.06
CA GLY A 96 19.81 20.13 6.86
C GLY A 96 20.93 19.52 6.01
N ASN A 97 22.02 19.06 6.63
CA ASN A 97 23.14 18.43 5.92
C ASN A 97 22.67 17.16 5.18
N TYR A 98 21.85 16.33 5.83
CA TYR A 98 21.34 15.11 5.21
C TYR A 98 20.33 15.34 4.10
N ILE A 99 19.52 16.38 4.23
CA ILE A 99 18.63 16.80 3.15
C ILE A 99 19.46 17.34 1.97
N LYS A 100 20.57 18.03 2.20
CA LYS A 100 21.51 18.44 1.14
C LYS A 100 22.12 17.23 0.44
N ASP A 101 22.64 16.25 1.19
CA ASP A 101 23.20 15.02 0.64
C ASP A 101 22.18 14.26 -0.21
N TRP A 102 20.95 14.14 0.28
CA TRP A 102 19.85 13.55 -0.47
C TRP A 102 19.53 14.33 -1.74
N LEU A 103 19.45 15.67 -1.69
CA LEU A 103 19.20 16.49 -2.87
C LEU A 103 20.33 16.37 -3.91
N ILE A 104 21.58 16.29 -3.48
CA ILE A 104 22.74 16.05 -4.35
C ILE A 104 22.61 14.69 -5.05
N GLU A 105 22.30 13.64 -4.28
CA GLU A 105 22.14 12.28 -4.82
C GLU A 105 20.96 12.18 -5.80
N GLU A 106 19.78 12.67 -5.40
CA GLU A 106 18.52 12.60 -6.14
C GLU A 106 18.52 13.46 -7.43
N PHE A 107 19.27 14.57 -7.43
CA PHE A 107 19.40 15.48 -8.55
C PHE A 107 20.77 15.46 -9.22
N SER A 108 21.57 14.41 -8.99
CA SER A 108 22.92 14.21 -9.55
C SER A 108 23.04 14.33 -11.08
N SER A 109 21.93 14.20 -11.82
CA SER A 109 21.87 14.44 -13.27
C SER A 109 21.86 15.92 -13.67
N LEU A 110 21.73 16.85 -12.72
CA LEU A 110 21.70 18.28 -12.95
C LEU A 110 23.06 18.90 -12.64
N GLU A 111 23.40 19.95 -13.37
CA GLU A 111 24.59 20.77 -13.08
C GLU A 111 24.31 21.76 -11.93
N ASP A 112 25.38 22.09 -11.20
CA ASP A 112 25.42 23.09 -10.12
C ASP A 112 24.44 22.84 -8.95
N VAL A 113 24.14 21.58 -8.62
CA VAL A 113 23.25 21.26 -7.50
C VAL A 113 23.85 21.74 -6.18
N GLU A 114 25.12 21.41 -5.89
CA GLU A 114 25.82 21.81 -4.67
C GLU A 114 25.84 23.34 -4.49
N SER A 115 26.18 24.07 -5.55
CA SER A 115 26.19 25.54 -5.55
C SER A 115 24.83 26.15 -5.22
N LYS A 116 23.72 25.53 -5.67
CA LYS A 116 22.36 25.97 -5.34
C LYS A 116 21.97 25.68 -3.88
N LEU A 117 22.60 24.70 -3.25
CA LEU A 117 22.36 24.30 -1.87
C LEU A 117 23.24 25.04 -0.86
N ALA A 118 24.36 25.64 -1.29
CA ALA A 118 25.34 26.29 -0.43
C ALA A 118 24.76 27.40 0.46
N ASN A 119 23.77 28.14 -0.03
CA ASN A 119 23.14 29.25 0.70
C ASN A 119 22.00 28.82 1.65
N LEU A 120 21.68 27.52 1.71
CA LEU A 120 20.63 27.02 2.61
C LEU A 120 21.19 26.89 4.02
N ASN A 121 20.52 27.53 4.99
CA ASN A 121 20.90 27.47 6.39
C ASN A 121 20.30 26.20 7.04
N ASN A 122 21.13 25.46 7.78
CA ASN A 122 20.68 24.26 8.50
C ASN A 122 19.84 24.62 9.72
N ASP A 123 20.06 25.79 10.32
CA ASP A 123 19.31 26.24 11.50
C ASP A 123 17.88 26.69 11.17
N ASP A 124 17.50 26.70 9.88
CA ASP A 124 16.13 27.00 9.46
C ASP A 124 15.13 25.91 9.91
N TRP A 125 15.62 24.69 10.18
CA TRP A 125 14.80 23.56 10.58
C TRP A 125 14.49 23.62 12.08
N HIS A 126 13.20 23.68 12.42
CA HIS A 126 12.73 23.70 13.80
C HIS A 126 11.47 22.86 13.97
N TRP A 127 11.28 22.38 15.20
CA TRP A 127 10.00 21.85 15.63
C TRP A 127 9.08 23.00 16.00
N GLU A 128 7.83 22.90 15.56
CA GLU A 128 6.74 23.67 16.15
C GLU A 128 6.33 23.07 17.49
N ASP A 129 5.75 23.91 18.34
CA ASP A 129 5.26 23.49 19.65
C ASP A 129 4.28 22.31 19.52
N PRO A 130 4.37 21.33 20.44
CA PRO A 130 3.50 20.18 20.41
C PRO A 130 2.04 20.59 20.57
N LYS A 131 1.18 20.01 19.75
CA LYS A 131 -0.28 20.16 19.85
C LYS A 131 -0.92 18.81 20.13
N ILE A 132 -1.99 18.81 20.92
CA ILE A 132 -2.80 17.61 21.17
C ILE A 132 -3.82 17.47 20.04
N TYR A 133 -3.72 16.37 19.29
CA TYR A 133 -4.63 16.06 18.21
C TYR A 133 -5.60 14.94 18.61
N ASP A 134 -6.87 15.14 18.27
CA ASP A 134 -7.87 14.08 18.21
C ASP A 134 -7.71 13.34 16.88
N LEU A 135 -7.38 12.04 16.93
CA LEU A 135 -7.12 11.28 15.71
C LEU A 135 -8.40 10.95 14.94
N LEU A 136 -9.55 10.79 15.60
CA LEU A 136 -10.81 10.44 14.94
C LEU A 136 -11.53 11.68 14.40
N HIS A 137 -11.52 12.76 15.18
CA HIS A 137 -12.24 14.00 14.88
C HIS A 137 -11.29 15.21 14.95
N PRO A 138 -10.33 15.32 14.02
CA PRO A 138 -9.45 16.48 13.98
C PRO A 138 -10.26 17.78 13.87
N GLN A 139 -10.04 18.72 14.79
CA GLN A 139 -10.78 19.99 14.82
C GLN A 139 -10.43 20.90 13.63
N ASP A 140 -9.19 20.82 13.12
CA ASP A 140 -8.70 21.66 12.02
C ASP A 140 -8.57 20.90 10.70
N LYS A 141 -9.65 20.89 9.90
CA LYS A 141 -9.71 20.19 8.60
C LYS A 141 -8.58 20.58 7.62
N VAL A 142 -8.07 21.80 7.70
CA VAL A 142 -7.05 22.34 6.78
C VAL A 142 -5.65 21.78 7.07
N GLU A 143 -5.30 21.56 8.34
CA GLU A 143 -3.97 21.09 8.75
C GLU A 143 -3.89 19.57 8.88
N THR A 144 -5.02 18.88 9.08
CA THR A 144 -5.03 17.52 9.64
C THR A 144 -6.00 16.54 8.98
N GLY A 145 -6.52 16.85 7.80
CA GLY A 145 -7.63 16.13 7.14
C GLY A 145 -7.48 14.61 6.94
N ASN A 146 -6.36 13.98 7.33
CA ASN A 146 -6.16 12.54 7.33
C ASN A 146 -5.46 12.00 8.59
N LEU A 147 -5.50 12.71 9.73
CA LEU A 147 -4.83 12.26 10.96
C LEU A 147 -5.36 10.94 11.50
N TYR A 148 -6.60 10.55 11.18
CA TYR A 148 -7.11 9.23 11.50
C TYR A 148 -6.23 8.11 10.92
N GLN A 149 -5.45 8.35 9.87
CA GLN A 149 -4.48 7.39 9.34
C GLN A 149 -3.32 7.10 10.30
N ALA A 150 -3.16 7.86 11.39
CA ALA A 150 -2.22 7.61 12.47
C ALA A 150 -2.72 6.59 13.51
N ILE A 151 -4.01 6.22 13.47
CA ILE A 151 -4.60 5.27 14.43
C ILE A 151 -3.86 3.92 14.43
N PRO A 152 -3.47 3.32 13.28
CA PRO A 152 -2.64 2.12 13.27
C PRO A 152 -1.34 2.28 14.06
N ASP A 153 -0.67 3.43 13.93
CA ASP A 153 0.60 3.70 14.61
C ASP A 153 0.42 3.86 16.11
N TYR A 154 -0.65 4.53 16.53
CA TYR A 154 -1.08 4.58 17.92
C TYR A 154 -1.32 3.17 18.47
N LEU A 155 -2.09 2.34 17.77
CA LEU A 155 -2.38 0.96 18.20
C LEU A 155 -1.12 0.09 18.26
N ALA A 156 -0.18 0.27 17.32
CA ALA A 156 1.10 -0.43 17.37
C ALA A 156 1.94 -0.02 18.58
N LYS A 157 1.93 1.27 18.96
CA LYS A 157 2.57 1.74 20.19
C LYS A 157 1.95 1.10 21.44
N GLU A 158 0.63 1.04 21.51
CA GLU A 158 -0.07 0.36 22.62
C GLU A 158 0.26 -1.14 22.66
N PHE A 159 0.28 -1.81 21.51
CA PHE A 159 0.64 -3.23 21.42
C PHE A 159 2.05 -3.51 21.96
N LEU A 160 3.00 -2.62 21.67
CA LEU A 160 4.40 -2.73 22.07
C LEU A 160 4.64 -2.52 23.57
N GLN A 161 3.64 -2.10 24.36
CA GLN A 161 3.75 -2.11 25.83
C GLN A 161 3.89 -3.53 26.38
N ASN A 162 3.29 -4.52 25.69
CA ASN A 162 3.42 -5.94 25.97
C ASN A 162 3.71 -6.68 24.65
N PRO A 163 4.97 -6.66 24.16
CA PRO A 163 5.29 -7.02 22.79
C PRO A 163 5.35 -8.54 22.52
N THR A 164 5.32 -9.38 23.56
CA THR A 164 5.44 -10.83 23.41
C THR A 164 4.07 -11.49 23.26
N VAL A 165 3.93 -12.39 22.29
CA VAL A 165 2.72 -13.19 22.06
C VAL A 165 3.09 -14.66 22.04
N SER A 166 2.31 -15.48 22.74
CA SER A 166 2.38 -16.95 22.68
C SER A 166 1.57 -17.47 21.49
N PHE A 167 2.19 -18.30 20.65
CA PHE A 167 1.64 -18.88 19.44
C PHE A 167 1.65 -20.42 19.49
N GLY A 168 0.94 -21.06 18.56
CA GLY A 168 0.79 -22.51 18.49
C GLY A 168 -0.27 -23.08 19.43
N ILE A 169 -0.36 -24.42 19.46
CA ILE A 169 -1.24 -25.15 20.39
C ILE A 169 -0.59 -25.09 21.78
N ASP A 170 -1.38 -24.76 22.81
CA ASP A 170 -0.91 -24.67 24.20
C ASP A 170 0.32 -23.76 24.40
N GLU A 171 0.38 -22.64 23.67
CA GLU A 171 1.46 -21.65 23.79
C GLU A 171 2.86 -22.18 23.45
N GLN A 172 2.93 -23.12 22.50
CA GLN A 172 4.14 -23.83 22.08
C GLN A 172 5.38 -22.95 21.85
N TYR A 173 5.23 -21.73 21.33
CA TYR A 173 6.34 -20.83 21.09
C TYR A 173 5.97 -19.36 21.33
N GLN A 174 6.94 -18.55 21.76
CA GLN A 174 6.74 -17.13 22.04
C GLN A 174 7.52 -16.27 21.06
N LEU A 175 6.87 -15.23 20.55
CA LEU A 175 7.47 -14.27 19.64
C LEU A 175 7.38 -12.87 20.24
N THR A 176 8.48 -12.14 20.20
CA THR A 176 8.54 -10.74 20.64
C THR A 176 8.56 -9.83 19.43
N PHE A 177 7.59 -8.91 19.36
CA PHE A 177 7.43 -7.97 18.27
C PHE A 177 8.17 -6.66 18.51
N TYR A 178 8.74 -6.11 17.44
CA TYR A 178 9.39 -4.81 17.41
C TYR A 178 8.78 -3.96 16.30
N ARG A 179 8.83 -2.64 16.47
CA ARG A 179 8.38 -1.67 15.46
C ARG A 179 9.20 -1.86 14.19
N VAL A 180 8.54 -1.92 13.04
CA VAL A 180 9.16 -1.62 11.74
C VAL A 180 8.69 -0.23 11.35
N VAL A 181 9.60 0.73 11.33
CA VAL A 181 9.26 2.13 11.08
C VAL A 181 8.82 2.26 9.62
N SER A 182 7.61 2.78 9.42
CA SER A 182 6.97 2.93 8.12
C SER A 182 6.21 4.25 8.06
N LEU A 183 6.12 4.83 6.87
CA LEU A 183 5.29 6.03 6.62
C LEU A 183 3.88 5.66 6.12
N GLN A 184 3.61 4.37 5.96
CA GLN A 184 2.45 3.80 5.27
C GLN A 184 1.69 2.84 6.18
N GLY A 185 1.28 3.34 7.35
CA GLY A 185 0.61 2.54 8.37
C GLY A 185 1.61 1.87 9.31
N ALA A 186 1.10 0.96 10.14
CA ALA A 186 1.87 0.38 11.23
C ALA A 186 2.23 -1.07 10.97
N GLU A 187 3.52 -1.36 11.02
CA GLU A 187 4.08 -2.69 10.88
C GLU A 187 4.87 -3.06 12.14
N LEU A 188 4.62 -4.24 12.67
CA LEU A 188 5.39 -4.86 13.75
C LEU A 188 5.96 -6.19 13.24
N MET A 189 7.17 -6.52 13.66
CA MET A 189 7.86 -7.72 13.20
C MET A 189 8.47 -8.47 14.37
N SER A 190 8.27 -9.79 14.40
CA SER A 190 8.88 -10.64 15.42
C SER A 190 10.39 -10.75 15.21
N TRP A 191 11.15 -10.69 16.31
CA TRP A 191 12.60 -10.85 16.27
C TRP A 191 13.13 -11.52 17.55
N PRO A 192 14.19 -12.37 17.48
CA PRO A 192 14.92 -12.79 16.28
C PRO A 192 14.10 -13.67 15.32
N PRO A 193 14.59 -13.95 14.09
CA PRO A 193 13.93 -14.87 13.19
C PRO A 193 13.76 -16.25 13.79
N SER A 194 12.58 -16.84 13.64
CA SER A 194 12.28 -18.22 13.99
C SER A 194 12.80 -19.17 12.93
N GLU A 195 13.41 -20.25 13.38
CA GLU A 195 13.84 -21.35 12.54
C GLU A 195 12.65 -22.24 12.13
N VAL A 196 12.54 -22.57 10.85
CA VAL A 196 11.52 -23.48 10.32
C VAL A 196 12.18 -24.52 9.44
N THR A 197 11.92 -25.79 9.76
CA THR A 197 12.37 -26.92 8.95
C THR A 197 11.50 -27.07 7.71
N VAL A 198 12.13 -27.16 6.54
CA VAL A 198 11.46 -27.30 5.25
C VAL A 198 11.59 -28.74 4.78
N THR A 199 10.46 -29.43 4.67
CA THR A 199 10.38 -30.81 4.19
C THR A 199 9.87 -30.85 2.75
N LYS A 200 10.62 -31.50 1.86
CA LYS A 200 10.20 -31.77 0.48
C LYS A 200 9.89 -33.26 0.36
N GLY A 201 8.62 -33.63 0.57
CA GLY A 201 8.23 -35.04 0.67
C GLY A 201 8.53 -35.60 2.07
N LYS A 202 9.24 -36.73 2.16
CA LYS A 202 9.64 -37.36 3.44
C LYS A 202 11.02 -36.94 3.94
N GLU A 203 11.79 -36.19 3.13
CA GLU A 203 13.14 -35.76 3.48
C GLU A 203 13.13 -34.29 3.93
N ILE A 204 13.73 -34.03 5.09
CA ILE A 204 14.11 -32.69 5.54
C ILE A 204 15.19 -32.20 4.60
N THR A 205 14.96 -31.07 3.94
CA THR A 205 15.83 -30.60 2.86
C THR A 205 16.62 -29.37 3.29
N GLU A 206 15.97 -28.39 3.93
CA GLU A 206 16.60 -27.10 4.27
C GLU A 206 15.99 -26.47 5.54
N THR A 207 16.75 -25.57 6.16
CA THR A 207 16.28 -24.70 7.24
C THR A 207 16.00 -23.31 6.68
N ALA A 208 14.79 -22.79 6.91
CA ALA A 208 14.40 -21.43 6.61
C ALA A 208 14.30 -20.59 7.88
N TYR A 209 14.52 -19.28 7.76
CA TYR A 209 14.37 -18.33 8.86
C TYR A 209 13.28 -17.32 8.53
N ILE A 210 12.33 -17.16 9.45
CA ILE A 210 11.15 -16.30 9.24
C ILE A 210 10.91 -15.38 10.43
N SER A 211 10.28 -14.24 10.16
CA SER A 211 9.69 -13.39 11.18
C SER A 211 8.19 -13.26 10.91
N PHE A 212 7.37 -13.29 11.96
CA PHE A 212 5.96 -12.94 11.85
C PHE A 212 5.84 -11.43 11.70
N VAL A 213 4.99 -10.99 10.79
CA VAL A 213 4.73 -9.57 10.53
C VAL A 213 3.26 -9.30 10.80
N LEU A 214 3.02 -8.38 11.73
CA LEU A 214 1.71 -7.85 12.07
C LEU A 214 1.58 -6.46 11.43
N GLU A 215 0.66 -6.33 10.48
CA GLU A 215 0.27 -5.04 9.91
C GLU A 215 -1.08 -4.63 10.47
N LEU A 216 -1.18 -3.40 10.97
CA LEU A 216 -2.44 -2.78 11.34
C LEU A 216 -2.83 -1.80 10.22
N VAL A 217 -4.02 -2.00 9.67
CA VAL A 217 -4.52 -1.22 8.53
C VAL A 217 -5.86 -0.60 8.90
N LEU A 218 -6.03 0.66 8.58
CA LEU A 218 -7.28 1.36 8.77
C LEU A 218 -8.03 1.48 7.45
N GLN A 219 -9.32 1.13 7.48
CA GLN A 219 -10.22 1.30 6.35
C GLN A 219 -11.43 2.13 6.75
N THR A 220 -11.71 3.19 5.98
CA THR A 220 -12.96 3.93 6.08
C THR A 220 -14.04 3.20 5.27
N VAL A 221 -15.21 3.05 5.87
CA VAL A 221 -16.38 2.44 5.22
C VAL A 221 -17.42 3.54 5.06
N PRO A 222 -17.99 3.73 3.86
CA PRO A 222 -19.06 4.69 3.66
C PRO A 222 -20.16 4.52 4.71
N TRP A 223 -20.69 5.64 5.23
CA TRP A 223 -21.79 5.68 6.21
C TRP A 223 -21.48 5.14 7.61
N ARG A 224 -20.23 4.72 7.90
CA ARG A 224 -19.78 4.49 9.28
C ARG A 224 -19.12 5.74 9.84
N GLU A 225 -19.45 6.07 11.08
CA GLU A 225 -18.84 7.17 11.81
C GLU A 225 -17.38 6.85 12.18
N LYS A 226 -17.13 5.61 12.62
CA LYS A 226 -15.79 5.14 12.99
C LYS A 226 -15.17 4.29 11.87
N PRO A 227 -13.86 4.45 11.61
CA PRO A 227 -13.14 3.57 10.71
C PRO A 227 -13.00 2.17 11.32
N ILE A 228 -12.84 1.17 10.45
CA ILE A 228 -12.54 -0.20 10.86
C ILE A 228 -11.04 -0.41 10.81
N ILE A 229 -10.48 -1.01 11.85
CA ILE A 229 -9.09 -1.46 11.90
C ILE A 229 -9.07 -2.94 11.56
N TYR A 230 -8.32 -3.29 10.52
CA TYR A 230 -7.97 -4.66 10.19
C TYR A 230 -6.56 -4.94 10.67
N HIS A 231 -6.32 -6.19 11.04
CA HIS A 231 -4.97 -6.68 11.24
C HIS A 231 -4.67 -7.76 10.20
N HIS A 232 -3.44 -7.78 9.72
CA HIS A 232 -2.92 -8.79 8.83
C HIS A 232 -1.72 -9.45 9.49
N LEU A 233 -1.79 -10.75 9.68
CA LEU A 233 -0.67 -11.56 10.12
C LEU A 233 -0.07 -12.29 8.92
N SER A 234 1.23 -12.07 8.70
CA SER A 234 1.99 -12.70 7.62
C SER A 234 3.37 -13.12 8.09
N ILE A 235 4.18 -13.65 7.17
CA ILE A 235 5.58 -13.98 7.45
C ILE A 235 6.51 -13.25 6.48
N ARG A 236 7.61 -12.74 7.02
CA ARG A 236 8.77 -12.27 6.28
C ARG A 236 9.83 -13.35 6.32
N ARG A 237 10.40 -13.66 5.16
CA ARG A 237 11.47 -14.66 5.03
C ARG A 237 12.80 -13.95 4.90
N TRP A 238 13.84 -14.51 5.49
CA TRP A 238 15.16 -13.93 5.48
C TRP A 238 16.12 -14.73 4.62
N LEU A 239 17.01 -14.02 3.93
CA LEU A 239 18.14 -14.64 3.30
C LEU A 239 19.18 -14.99 4.36
N THR A 240 19.64 -16.24 4.32
CA THR A 240 20.79 -16.70 5.12
C THR A 240 21.94 -17.17 4.26
N GLN A 241 21.69 -17.48 2.99
CA GLN A 241 22.71 -17.91 2.05
C GLN A 241 23.33 -16.72 1.31
N PRO A 242 24.64 -16.76 1.02
CA PRO A 242 25.32 -15.72 0.25
C PRO A 242 24.67 -15.50 -1.12
N LEU A 243 24.44 -14.24 -1.47
CA LEU A 243 24.01 -13.89 -2.83
C LEU A 243 25.23 -13.63 -3.72
N LYS A 244 25.37 -14.40 -4.81
CA LYS A 244 26.44 -14.17 -5.80
C LYS A 244 26.34 -12.79 -6.48
N TYR A 245 25.12 -12.29 -6.64
CA TYR A 245 24.85 -10.96 -7.16
C TYR A 245 23.45 -10.50 -6.75
N ILE A 246 23.25 -9.18 -6.67
CA ILE A 246 21.91 -8.59 -6.53
C ILE A 246 21.24 -8.55 -7.91
N PRO A 247 20.10 -9.24 -8.12
CA PRO A 247 19.49 -9.35 -9.45
C PRO A 247 18.73 -8.09 -9.90
N TYR A 248 18.42 -7.17 -8.98
CA TYR A 248 17.70 -5.93 -9.31
C TYR A 248 18.02 -4.83 -8.30
N PRO A 249 18.01 -3.55 -8.70
CA PRO A 249 18.13 -2.43 -7.77
C PRO A 249 16.91 -2.41 -6.85
N GLY A 250 17.09 -2.11 -5.55
CA GLY A 250 15.94 -2.06 -4.64
C GLY A 250 15.83 -3.20 -3.65
N VAL A 251 16.92 -3.94 -3.36
CA VAL A 251 16.84 -5.04 -2.39
C VAL A 251 16.62 -4.46 -0.99
N LYS A 252 15.55 -4.89 -0.31
CA LYS A 252 15.20 -4.38 1.01
C LYS A 252 15.99 -5.09 2.10
N ALA A 253 16.74 -4.32 2.87
CA ALA A 253 17.34 -4.74 4.11
C ALA A 253 16.59 -4.10 5.28
N HIS A 254 16.45 -4.83 6.38
CA HIS A 254 15.89 -4.33 7.62
C HIS A 254 17.04 -4.15 8.62
N ILE A 255 17.28 -2.91 9.02
CA ILE A 255 18.33 -2.57 9.99
C ILE A 255 17.66 -2.31 11.33
N GLY A 256 17.89 -3.18 12.29
CA GLY A 256 17.44 -3.05 13.67
C GLY A 256 18.46 -2.26 14.48
N ASP A 257 18.01 -1.21 15.17
CA ASP A 257 18.85 -0.38 16.02
C ASP A 257 18.03 0.15 17.21
N ASN A 258 18.71 0.42 18.33
CA ASN A 258 18.18 1.11 19.50
C ASN A 258 18.70 2.56 19.61
N ARG A 259 19.30 3.09 18.54
CA ARG A 259 19.69 4.49 18.42
C ARG A 259 18.97 5.16 17.26
N ARG A 260 18.59 6.41 17.46
CA ARG A 260 18.07 7.27 16.40
C ARG A 260 19.22 7.72 15.51
N TRP A 261 19.05 7.61 14.20
CA TRP A 261 20.19 7.81 13.30
C TRP A 261 20.62 9.26 13.16
N LEU A 262 19.71 10.21 13.40
CA LEU A 262 19.96 11.65 13.24
C LEU A 262 20.97 12.20 14.27
N ASP A 263 20.89 11.75 15.52
CA ASP A 263 21.64 12.35 16.63
C ASP A 263 22.22 11.32 17.62
N GLY A 264 22.10 10.03 17.33
CA GLY A 264 22.67 8.93 18.11
C GLY A 264 21.98 8.68 19.45
N GLN A 265 20.89 9.40 19.76
CA GLN A 265 20.18 9.23 21.03
C GLN A 265 19.54 7.84 21.12
N ARG A 266 19.49 7.31 22.36
CA ARG A 266 18.87 6.00 22.61
C ARG A 266 17.35 6.08 22.44
N GLN A 267 16.79 5.01 21.91
CA GLN A 267 15.36 4.82 21.67
C GLN A 267 14.97 3.35 21.81
N PRO A 268 13.66 3.02 21.89
CA PRO A 268 13.21 1.63 21.79
C PRO A 268 13.73 0.97 20.51
N PHE A 269 14.13 -0.29 20.61
CA PHE A 269 14.66 -1.04 19.47
C PHE A 269 13.61 -1.15 18.35
N CYS A 270 13.98 -0.76 17.15
CA CYS A 270 13.10 -0.76 15.98
C CYS A 270 13.87 -1.13 14.71
N PHE A 271 13.16 -1.60 13.70
CA PHE A 271 13.71 -1.88 12.38
C PHE A 271 13.38 -0.77 11.40
N ILE A 272 14.40 -0.35 10.66
CA ILE A 272 14.28 0.64 9.60
C ILE A 272 14.56 -0.07 8.27
N PRO A 273 13.56 -0.14 7.37
CA PRO A 273 13.75 -0.70 6.05
C PRO A 273 14.58 0.26 5.18
N VAL A 274 15.74 -0.20 4.75
CA VAL A 274 16.62 0.52 3.82
C VAL A 274 16.79 -0.28 2.53
N THR A 275 17.18 0.43 1.49
CA THR A 275 17.38 -0.16 0.17
C THR A 275 18.86 -0.30 -0.14
N ILE A 276 19.23 -1.50 -0.57
CA ILE A 276 20.53 -1.78 -1.15
C ILE A 276 20.45 -1.56 -2.67
N ASN A 277 21.32 -0.70 -3.18
CA ASN A 277 21.41 -0.37 -4.59
C ASN A 277 22.63 -1.02 -5.23
N ARG A 278 22.52 -1.28 -6.53
CA ARG A 278 23.59 -1.83 -7.36
C ARG A 278 24.00 -0.81 -8.41
N TYR A 279 25.28 -0.47 -8.43
CA TYR A 279 25.90 0.40 -9.43
C TYR A 279 26.99 -0.39 -10.14
N GLY A 280 26.67 -0.92 -11.32
CA GLY A 280 27.56 -1.83 -12.05
C GLY A 280 27.79 -3.15 -11.30
N LYS A 281 29.01 -3.37 -10.80
CA LYS A 281 29.37 -4.55 -9.99
C LYS A 281 29.35 -4.27 -8.49
N GLU A 282 29.34 -3.00 -8.09
CA GLU A 282 29.39 -2.63 -6.68
C GLU A 282 27.99 -2.56 -6.08
N VAL A 283 27.89 -3.05 -4.85
CA VAL A 283 26.71 -2.91 -4.02
C VAL A 283 26.98 -1.84 -2.97
N LYS A 284 26.08 -0.86 -2.85
CA LYS A 284 26.22 0.25 -1.91
C LYS A 284 24.88 0.62 -1.27
N TRP A 285 24.95 1.12 -0.04
CA TRP A 285 23.88 1.92 0.54
C TRP A 285 23.78 3.25 -0.23
N SER A 286 22.65 3.96 -0.13
CA SER A 286 22.61 5.33 -0.62
C SER A 286 23.61 6.20 0.15
N GLN A 287 24.10 7.27 -0.49
CA GLN A 287 25.09 8.15 0.13
C GLN A 287 24.47 8.85 1.35
N ALA A 288 23.24 9.34 1.20
CA ALA A 288 22.53 10.00 2.29
C ALA A 288 22.37 9.08 3.53
N ILE A 289 22.09 7.78 3.33
CA ILE A 289 22.00 6.82 4.44
C ILE A 289 23.39 6.52 5.02
N SER A 290 24.41 6.34 4.17
CA SER A 290 25.79 6.12 4.65
C SER A 290 26.29 7.27 5.53
N ASN A 291 26.03 8.51 5.10
CA ASN A 291 26.41 9.72 5.85
C ASN A 291 25.61 9.82 7.15
N LEU A 292 24.32 9.50 7.14
CA LEU A 292 23.47 9.50 8.32
C LEU A 292 24.01 8.58 9.43
N PHE A 293 24.52 7.42 9.06
CA PHE A 293 25.14 6.51 10.04
C PHE A 293 26.51 6.95 10.55
N SER A 294 27.27 7.69 9.75
CA SER A 294 28.65 8.05 10.11
C SER A 294 28.80 8.92 11.36
N LEU A 295 27.72 9.59 11.81
CA LEU A 295 27.71 10.34 13.06
C LEU A 295 27.61 9.48 14.31
N ASN A 296 27.12 8.25 14.16
CA ASN A 296 26.97 7.33 15.27
C ASN A 296 28.18 6.41 15.32
N ASP A 297 28.65 6.06 16.52
CA ASP A 297 29.63 4.96 16.69
C ASP A 297 29.13 3.60 16.14
N SER A 298 27.87 3.56 15.71
CA SER A 298 27.21 2.43 15.06
C SER A 298 27.48 2.45 13.55
N GLN A 299 28.35 1.56 13.05
CA GLN A 299 28.61 1.43 11.61
C GLN A 299 27.67 0.42 10.96
N LEU A 300 27.00 0.83 9.88
CA LEU A 300 26.32 -0.13 9.00
C LEU A 300 27.31 -1.19 8.50
N PRO A 301 26.86 -2.45 8.34
CA PRO A 301 27.71 -3.45 7.70
C PRO A 301 28.01 -3.00 6.27
N GLU A 302 29.25 -3.21 5.83
CA GLU A 302 29.64 -2.93 4.45
C GLU A 302 28.73 -3.71 3.50
N ALA A 303 28.10 -3.04 2.54
CA ALA A 303 27.02 -3.63 1.76
C ALA A 303 27.44 -4.90 0.98
N ASN A 304 28.67 -4.94 0.45
CA ASN A 304 29.19 -6.14 -0.23
C ASN A 304 29.37 -7.32 0.73
N ASN A 305 29.92 -7.06 1.93
CA ASN A 305 30.08 -8.09 2.97
C ASN A 305 28.72 -8.57 3.48
N PHE A 306 27.76 -7.66 3.61
CA PHE A 306 26.41 -7.96 4.06
C PHE A 306 25.62 -8.81 3.06
N VAL A 307 25.76 -8.57 1.77
CA VAL A 307 25.15 -9.44 0.73
C VAL A 307 25.77 -10.84 0.73
N SER A 308 27.05 -10.93 1.08
CA SER A 308 27.77 -12.21 1.19
C SER A 308 27.43 -12.94 2.49
N ASN A 309 27.14 -12.22 3.58
CA ASN A 309 26.75 -12.74 4.88
C ASN A 309 25.48 -12.02 5.38
N PRO A 310 24.29 -12.42 4.88
CA PRO A 310 23.04 -11.67 5.08
C PRO A 310 22.46 -11.75 6.50
N ASN A 311 23.04 -12.57 7.37
CA ASN A 311 22.67 -12.74 8.78
C ASN A 311 23.61 -11.95 9.71
N HIS A 312 23.45 -10.63 9.75
CA HIS A 312 24.35 -9.78 10.53
C HIS A 312 23.87 -9.62 11.99
N ASN A 313 24.69 -10.13 12.92
CA ASN A 313 24.55 -9.98 14.38
C ASN A 313 23.23 -10.47 15.00
N TRP A 314 22.50 -11.39 14.36
CA TRP A 314 21.20 -11.85 14.84
C TRP A 314 21.25 -12.28 16.32
N SER A 315 20.43 -11.63 17.15
CA SER A 315 20.28 -11.94 18.57
C SER A 315 19.75 -13.36 18.79
N GLY A 316 20.08 -13.96 19.93
CA GLY A 316 19.52 -15.25 20.34
C GLY A 316 18.03 -15.15 20.72
N ILE A 317 17.32 -16.27 20.69
CA ILE A 317 15.93 -16.35 21.16
C ILE A 317 15.86 -15.89 22.63
N ASN A 318 14.84 -15.10 22.97
CA ASN A 318 14.63 -14.51 24.30
C ASN A 318 15.77 -13.59 24.79
N THR A 319 16.61 -13.07 23.89
CA THR A 319 17.59 -12.03 24.22
C THR A 319 17.12 -10.68 23.70
N ILE A 320 17.38 -9.61 24.48
CA ILE A 320 17.11 -8.25 24.03
C ILE A 320 18.13 -7.93 22.93
N PRO A 321 17.68 -7.56 21.72
CA PRO A 321 18.58 -7.18 20.64
C PRO A 321 19.49 -6.04 21.08
N SER A 322 20.78 -6.16 20.76
CA SER A 322 21.78 -5.13 21.06
C SER A 322 22.62 -4.86 19.81
N GLY A 323 23.09 -3.62 19.72
CA GLY A 323 23.80 -3.13 18.54
C GLY A 323 22.96 -3.15 17.27
N ILE A 324 23.63 -2.98 16.13
CA ILE A 324 22.99 -3.10 14.82
C ILE A 324 22.71 -4.58 14.53
N GLN A 325 21.45 -4.87 14.26
CA GLN A 325 20.96 -6.12 13.70
C GLN A 325 20.64 -5.87 12.23
N ALA A 326 20.98 -6.78 11.32
CA ALA A 326 20.56 -6.60 9.92
C ALA A 326 20.20 -7.92 9.24
N ALA A 327 19.14 -7.86 8.43
CA ALA A 327 18.73 -8.98 7.58
C ALA A 327 18.21 -8.50 6.22
N ILE A 328 18.47 -9.31 5.19
CA ILE A 328 17.96 -9.08 3.83
C ILE A 328 16.66 -9.86 3.65
N ALA A 329 15.58 -9.14 3.35
CA ALA A 329 14.29 -9.78 3.11
C ALA A 329 14.31 -10.53 1.78
N TYR A 330 13.87 -11.79 1.81
CA TYR A 330 13.69 -12.59 0.60
C TYR A 330 12.56 -12.00 -0.27
N THR A 331 12.71 -12.12 -1.59
CA THR A 331 11.71 -11.71 -2.58
C THR A 331 11.61 -12.77 -3.68
N SER A 332 10.44 -12.91 -4.30
CA SER A 332 10.22 -13.87 -5.39
C SER A 332 11.12 -13.66 -6.61
N LYS A 333 11.72 -12.46 -6.75
CA LYS A 333 12.72 -12.17 -7.79
C LYS A 333 14.06 -12.90 -7.57
N LEU A 334 14.28 -13.51 -6.41
CA LEU A 334 15.49 -14.26 -6.06
C LEU A 334 15.39 -15.76 -6.36
N GLY A 335 14.25 -16.24 -6.86
CA GLY A 335 14.04 -17.66 -7.20
C GLY A 335 12.89 -18.27 -6.41
N ASP A 336 13.01 -19.53 -6.04
CA ASP A 336 12.02 -20.23 -5.22
C ASP A 336 12.08 -19.77 -3.76
N PRO A 337 10.93 -19.67 -3.06
CA PRO A 337 10.92 -19.24 -1.67
C PRO A 337 11.52 -20.32 -0.76
N PRO A 338 12.26 -19.93 0.29
CA PRO A 338 12.87 -20.92 1.19
C PRO A 338 11.82 -21.73 1.95
N CYS A 339 10.61 -21.19 2.15
CA CYS A 339 9.49 -21.92 2.73
C CYS A 339 8.15 -21.41 2.18
N TYR A 340 7.07 -22.20 2.36
CA TYR A 340 5.71 -21.81 1.94
C TYR A 340 5.22 -20.55 2.65
N ALA A 341 4.17 -19.94 2.10
CA ALA A 341 3.52 -18.78 2.71
C ALA A 341 2.38 -19.20 3.63
N GLY A 342 2.14 -18.35 4.63
CA GLY A 342 0.99 -18.46 5.50
C GLY A 342 1.38 -18.53 6.96
N VAL A 343 0.40 -18.20 7.79
CA VAL A 343 0.37 -18.44 9.22
C VAL A 343 -0.76 -19.42 9.49
N SER A 344 -0.65 -20.24 10.53
CA SER A 344 -1.72 -21.19 10.81
C SER A 344 -2.97 -20.43 11.32
N PRO A 345 -4.18 -20.98 11.15
CA PRO A 345 -5.38 -20.42 11.76
C PRO A 345 -5.28 -20.30 13.29
N GLN A 346 -4.50 -21.18 13.92
CA GLN A 346 -4.26 -21.14 15.36
C GLN A 346 -3.40 -19.93 15.74
N ASP A 347 -2.36 -19.62 14.95
CA ASP A 347 -1.51 -18.46 15.20
C ASP A 347 -2.31 -17.15 15.05
N LEU A 348 -3.22 -17.11 14.07
CA LEU A 348 -4.14 -15.99 13.91
C LEU A 348 -5.06 -15.85 15.13
N ALA A 349 -5.59 -16.96 15.66
CA ALA A 349 -6.42 -16.94 16.87
C ALA A 349 -5.66 -16.47 18.11
N SER A 350 -4.40 -16.88 18.28
CA SER A 350 -3.52 -16.39 19.35
C SER A 350 -3.28 -14.88 19.25
N LEU A 351 -3.04 -14.38 18.04
CA LEU A 351 -2.90 -12.94 17.80
C LEU A 351 -4.21 -12.19 18.08
N ASP A 352 -5.34 -12.73 17.63
CA ASP A 352 -6.67 -12.17 17.87
C ASP A 352 -6.92 -11.96 19.38
N GLN A 353 -6.58 -12.96 20.19
CA GLN A 353 -6.68 -12.87 21.66
C GLN A 353 -5.74 -11.81 22.23
N ALA A 354 -4.50 -11.72 21.74
CA ALA A 354 -3.55 -10.71 22.17
C ALA A 354 -4.04 -9.29 21.83
N ILE A 355 -4.61 -9.08 20.64
CA ILE A 355 -5.20 -7.80 20.24
C ILE A 355 -6.37 -7.42 21.16
N GLU A 356 -7.30 -8.34 21.37
CA GLU A 356 -8.49 -8.13 22.21
C GLU A 356 -8.14 -7.78 23.66
N ALA A 357 -7.10 -8.42 24.21
CA ALA A 357 -6.67 -8.20 25.58
C ALA A 357 -5.85 -6.92 25.80
N ARG A 358 -5.15 -6.43 24.77
CA ARG A 358 -4.13 -5.37 24.93
C ARG A 358 -4.53 -4.03 24.32
N LEU A 359 -5.39 -4.03 23.31
CA LEU A 359 -5.73 -2.84 22.55
C LEU A 359 -7.10 -2.30 22.94
N PRO A 360 -7.31 -0.96 22.88
CA PRO A 360 -8.60 -0.33 23.14
C PRO A 360 -9.55 -0.51 21.95
N VAL A 361 -9.87 -1.76 21.62
CA VAL A 361 -10.70 -2.12 20.47
C VAL A 361 -11.77 -3.16 20.83
N GLN A 362 -12.84 -3.19 20.05
CA GLN A 362 -13.90 -4.18 20.09
C GLN A 362 -14.02 -4.84 18.71
N ARG A 363 -14.31 -6.14 18.69
CA ARG A 363 -14.48 -6.87 17.44
C ARG A 363 -15.76 -6.42 16.73
N VAL A 364 -15.69 -6.26 15.42
CA VAL A 364 -16.82 -5.83 14.60
C VAL A 364 -17.47 -7.02 13.91
N GLY A 365 -18.70 -7.34 14.33
CA GLY A 365 -19.55 -8.33 13.70
C GLY A 365 -19.18 -9.78 13.99
N GLU A 366 -20.12 -10.66 13.70
CA GLU A 366 -19.96 -12.11 13.73
C GLU A 366 -20.58 -12.66 12.45
N ALA A 367 -19.94 -13.65 11.84
CA ALA A 367 -20.47 -14.33 10.67
C ALA A 367 -20.83 -15.75 11.04
N GLU A 368 -22.04 -16.19 10.77
CA GLU A 368 -22.36 -17.60 10.90
C GLU A 368 -21.92 -18.35 9.66
N ARG A 369 -21.19 -19.46 9.84
CA ARG A 369 -20.92 -20.36 8.74
C ARG A 369 -22.24 -20.99 8.29
N VAL A 370 -22.80 -20.49 7.20
CA VAL A 370 -23.92 -21.12 6.52
C VAL A 370 -23.43 -22.39 5.84
N THR A 371 -23.65 -23.54 6.45
CA THR A 371 -23.47 -24.84 5.79
C THR A 371 -24.73 -25.14 4.98
N GLY A 372 -24.74 -24.68 3.73
CA GLY A 372 -25.70 -25.10 2.72
C GLY A 372 -24.97 -25.74 1.54
N THR A 373 -25.69 -26.51 0.72
CA THR A 373 -25.28 -26.77 -0.67
C THR A 373 -24.92 -25.41 -1.25
N VAL A 374 -23.67 -25.21 -1.66
CA VAL A 374 -23.29 -23.99 -2.37
C VAL A 374 -24.27 -23.87 -3.53
N PHE A 375 -25.21 -22.93 -3.43
CA PHE A 375 -25.97 -22.50 -4.60
C PHE A 375 -24.91 -21.80 -5.45
N LEU A 376 -24.24 -22.60 -6.29
CA LEU A 376 -23.48 -22.07 -7.39
C LEU A 376 -24.53 -21.30 -8.19
N PHE A 377 -24.54 -19.98 -8.00
CA PHE A 377 -25.48 -19.10 -8.68
C PHE A 377 -25.42 -19.32 -10.20
N TRP A 378 -24.32 -19.91 -10.70
CA TRP A 378 -24.14 -20.32 -12.08
C TRP A 378 -23.95 -21.84 -12.25
N PRO A 379 -24.60 -22.46 -13.25
CA PRO A 379 -24.42 -23.87 -13.56
C PRO A 379 -22.96 -24.13 -13.97
N SER A 380 -22.34 -25.12 -13.33
CA SER A 380 -20.98 -25.55 -13.66
C SER A 380 -20.99 -26.28 -15.02
N GLU A 381 -20.69 -25.58 -16.11
CA GLU A 381 -20.30 -26.28 -17.33
C GLU A 381 -18.92 -26.91 -17.12
N LYS A 382 -18.83 -28.23 -17.29
CA LYS A 382 -17.56 -28.96 -17.18
C LYS A 382 -16.60 -28.42 -18.26
N PRO A 383 -15.38 -28.01 -17.90
CA PRO A 383 -14.41 -27.54 -18.88
C PRO A 383 -14.11 -28.68 -19.87
N LYS A 384 -14.27 -28.40 -21.17
CA LYS A 384 -13.80 -29.33 -22.22
C LYS A 384 -12.29 -29.47 -22.05
N LYS A 385 -11.83 -30.68 -21.74
CA LYS A 385 -10.41 -31.02 -21.58
C LYS A 385 -9.63 -30.56 -22.82
N LYS A 386 -8.81 -29.53 -22.67
CA LYS A 386 -7.70 -29.28 -23.60
C LYS A 386 -6.65 -30.35 -23.33
N ILE A 387 -6.54 -31.31 -24.24
CA ILE A 387 -5.37 -32.19 -24.30
C ILE A 387 -4.20 -31.30 -24.70
N VAL A 388 -3.30 -31.02 -23.77
CA VAL A 388 -1.98 -30.46 -24.04
C VAL A 388 -1.01 -31.64 -23.93
N PRO A 389 -0.31 -32.03 -25.01
CA PRO A 389 0.71 -33.07 -24.91
C PRO A 389 1.89 -32.53 -24.10
N LEU A 390 2.24 -33.21 -23.01
CA LEU A 390 3.56 -33.11 -22.39
C LEU A 390 4.54 -33.98 -23.18
N LEU A 391 5.74 -33.43 -23.36
CA LEU A 391 6.85 -33.84 -24.21
C LEU A 391 7.24 -35.32 -24.09
N ALA A 392 7.51 -35.95 -25.24
CA ALA A 392 8.53 -36.99 -25.35
C ALA A 392 9.14 -36.99 -26.76
N ASP A 393 10.47 -36.98 -26.74
CA ASP A 393 11.46 -37.43 -27.72
C ASP A 393 11.85 -36.52 -28.91
N GLU A 394 13.15 -36.22 -28.88
CA GLU A 394 13.97 -35.66 -29.94
C GLU A 394 14.01 -36.62 -31.13
N GLU A 395 13.63 -36.13 -32.31
CA GLU A 395 14.41 -36.21 -33.55
C GLU A 395 13.53 -35.76 -34.73
N ASN A 396 14.18 -35.10 -35.69
CA ASN A 396 13.70 -34.68 -37.00
C ASN A 396 13.22 -33.24 -37.20
N GLN A 397 13.91 -32.64 -38.16
CA GLN A 397 13.70 -31.34 -38.76
C GLN A 397 12.30 -31.18 -39.37
N SER A 398 11.89 -29.91 -39.41
CA SER A 398 10.96 -29.28 -40.35
C SER A 398 9.53 -28.99 -39.85
N ASN A 399 9.11 -27.78 -40.23
CA ASN A 399 7.77 -27.21 -40.23
C ASN A 399 7.19 -26.64 -38.92
N LYS A 400 7.42 -25.33 -38.75
CA LYS A 400 6.64 -24.40 -37.90
C LYS A 400 5.13 -24.67 -38.00
N PRO A 401 4.40 -24.82 -36.87
CA PRO A 401 2.94 -24.87 -36.91
C PRO A 401 2.36 -23.46 -37.16
N LYS A 402 1.49 -23.39 -38.17
CA LYS A 402 0.74 -22.20 -38.61
C LYS A 402 -0.13 -21.66 -37.47
N LYS A 403 -0.03 -20.34 -37.23
CA LYS A 403 -0.93 -19.58 -36.35
C LYS A 403 -2.39 -19.85 -36.71
N ALA A 404 -3.20 -20.21 -35.71
CA ALA A 404 -4.64 -20.30 -35.84
C ALA A 404 -5.22 -18.96 -36.33
N LYS A 405 -6.07 -19.03 -37.36
CA LYS A 405 -6.84 -17.91 -37.91
C LYS A 405 -7.67 -17.25 -36.80
N LYS A 406 -7.52 -15.93 -36.66
CA LYS A 406 -8.48 -15.07 -35.95
C LYS A 406 -9.84 -15.19 -36.65
N SER A 407 -10.92 -15.36 -35.89
CA SER A 407 -12.29 -15.28 -36.39
C SER A 407 -12.61 -13.83 -36.80
N ASP A 408 -13.20 -13.66 -37.97
CA ASP A 408 -13.66 -12.38 -38.55
C ASP A 408 -15.03 -11.94 -38.00
N ASP A 409 -15.26 -12.09 -36.70
CA ASP A 409 -16.50 -11.58 -36.07
C ASP A 409 -16.29 -10.12 -35.60
N PRO A 410 -16.98 -9.12 -36.21
CA PRO A 410 -16.85 -7.70 -35.84
C PRO A 410 -17.27 -7.39 -34.41
N ASN A 411 -18.00 -8.28 -33.73
CA ASN A 411 -18.50 -8.06 -32.37
C ASN A 411 -17.58 -8.60 -31.27
N HIS A 412 -16.46 -9.22 -31.61
CA HIS A 412 -15.46 -9.64 -30.62
C HIS A 412 -14.49 -8.49 -30.26
N SER A 413 -15.03 -7.39 -29.72
CA SER A 413 -14.23 -6.29 -29.18
C SER A 413 -13.63 -6.66 -27.80
N HIS A 414 -12.50 -7.37 -27.80
CA HIS A 414 -11.62 -7.45 -26.65
C HIS A 414 -10.99 -6.07 -26.39
N THR A 415 -11.50 -5.31 -25.42
CA THR A 415 -10.64 -4.49 -24.54
C THR A 415 -11.36 -4.14 -23.22
N PRO A 416 -11.14 -4.93 -22.15
CA PRO A 416 -11.73 -4.69 -20.83
C PRO A 416 -11.18 -3.43 -20.12
N MET A 417 -10.12 -2.80 -20.64
CA MET A 417 -9.36 -1.76 -19.93
C MET A 417 -9.90 -0.33 -20.06
N LEU A 418 -11.02 -0.10 -20.77
CA LEU A 418 -11.55 1.25 -21.05
C LEU A 418 -12.81 1.62 -20.24
N ARG A 419 -13.27 0.75 -19.34
CA ARG A 419 -14.55 0.90 -18.63
C ARG A 419 -14.51 1.82 -17.40
N PRO A 420 -13.45 1.85 -16.57
CA PRO A 420 -13.41 2.71 -15.39
C PRO A 420 -13.46 4.22 -15.70
N LYS A 421 -12.86 4.67 -16.81
CA LYS A 421 -12.80 6.11 -17.17
C LYS A 421 -14.14 6.70 -17.64
N LEU A 422 -15.01 5.88 -18.23
CA LEU A 422 -16.36 6.28 -18.66
C LEU A 422 -17.33 6.24 -17.47
N ALA A 423 -17.25 5.18 -16.68
CA ALA A 423 -18.08 4.95 -15.51
C ALA A 423 -17.87 5.96 -14.38
N VAL A 424 -16.62 6.36 -14.13
CA VAL A 424 -16.32 7.41 -13.14
C VAL A 424 -17.08 8.67 -13.51
N ALA A 425 -16.98 9.17 -14.75
CA ALA A 425 -17.64 10.42 -15.14
C ALA A 425 -19.18 10.42 -15.00
N ALA A 426 -19.84 9.27 -15.13
CA ALA A 426 -21.29 9.13 -14.99
C ALA A 426 -21.78 9.13 -13.53
N VAL A 427 -20.93 8.77 -12.57
CA VAL A 427 -21.31 8.59 -11.16
C VAL A 427 -21.26 9.90 -10.34
N PHE A 428 -20.52 10.93 -10.78
CA PHE A 428 -20.16 12.09 -9.91
C PHE A 428 -20.68 13.46 -10.36
N ARG A 429 -21.78 13.60 -11.11
CA ARG A 429 -22.03 14.86 -11.84
C ARG A 429 -23.41 15.52 -11.81
N GLU A 430 -24.40 15.02 -11.08
CA GLU A 430 -25.66 15.79 -10.90
C GLU A 430 -25.66 16.54 -9.56
N ALA A 431 -25.93 17.85 -9.62
CA ALA A 431 -26.21 18.68 -8.46
C ALA A 431 -27.56 18.32 -7.79
N GLU A 432 -28.36 17.45 -8.40
CA GLU A 432 -29.64 16.96 -7.89
C GLU A 432 -29.54 15.67 -7.05
N ASN A 433 -28.34 15.12 -6.88
CA ASN A 433 -28.12 13.87 -6.14
C ASN A 433 -27.59 14.17 -4.73
N PRO A 434 -28.44 14.13 -3.67
CA PRO A 434 -27.95 14.20 -2.31
C PRO A 434 -27.03 12.99 -2.02
N LEU A 435 -26.22 13.10 -0.95
CA LEU A 435 -25.21 12.14 -0.42
C LEU A 435 -25.70 10.68 -0.20
N ARG A 436 -26.93 10.37 -0.59
CA ARG A 436 -27.63 9.11 -0.41
C ARG A 436 -28.07 8.53 -1.77
N THR A 437 -27.26 8.63 -2.83
CA THR A 437 -27.64 8.14 -4.17
C THR A 437 -26.69 7.05 -4.67
N ILE A 438 -27.24 5.90 -5.10
CA ILE A 438 -26.53 4.82 -5.80
C ILE A 438 -26.93 4.87 -7.28
N LEU A 439 -25.95 4.85 -8.20
CA LEU A 439 -26.20 4.68 -9.63
C LEU A 439 -25.85 3.25 -10.07
N ILE A 440 -26.82 2.53 -10.63
CA ILE A 440 -26.64 1.20 -11.21
C ILE A 440 -26.56 1.31 -12.72
N LEU A 441 -25.41 0.94 -13.29
CA LEU A 441 -25.27 0.75 -14.73
C LEU A 441 -25.59 -0.71 -15.08
N TRP A 442 -26.51 -0.93 -16.02
CA TRP A 442 -27.00 -2.29 -16.32
C TRP A 442 -27.04 -2.59 -17.83
N GLU A 443 -26.76 -3.85 -18.19
CA GLU A 443 -26.88 -4.38 -19.56
C GLU A 443 -28.13 -5.27 -19.73
N THR A 444 -28.63 -5.86 -18.64
CA THR A 444 -29.85 -6.69 -18.65
C THR A 444 -30.78 -6.28 -17.50
N PRO A 445 -32.10 -6.20 -17.72
CA PRO A 445 -33.05 -5.83 -16.67
C PRO A 445 -33.00 -6.78 -15.47
N GLN A 446 -32.74 -8.08 -15.72
CA GLN A 446 -32.64 -9.10 -14.67
C GLN A 446 -31.50 -8.80 -13.69
N CYS A 447 -30.34 -8.36 -14.19
CA CYS A 447 -29.21 -7.99 -13.33
C CYS A 447 -29.48 -6.71 -12.55
N ARG A 448 -30.14 -5.72 -13.19
CA ARG A 448 -30.57 -4.48 -12.52
C ARG A 448 -31.48 -4.81 -11.34
N ASP A 449 -32.54 -5.58 -11.59
CA ASP A 449 -33.58 -5.85 -10.61
C ASP A 449 -33.05 -6.73 -9.46
N ALA A 450 -32.23 -7.73 -9.78
CA ALA A 450 -31.56 -8.56 -8.77
C ALA A 450 -30.61 -7.74 -7.88
N LEU A 451 -29.86 -6.80 -8.46
CA LEU A 451 -28.95 -5.94 -7.70
C LEU A 451 -29.70 -4.95 -6.81
N ILE A 452 -30.79 -4.36 -7.30
CA ILE A 452 -31.67 -3.50 -6.49
C ILE A 452 -32.24 -4.30 -5.32
N ALA A 453 -32.74 -5.52 -5.58
CA ALA A 453 -33.29 -6.38 -4.54
C ALA A 453 -32.25 -6.71 -3.45
N GLU A 454 -31.03 -7.05 -3.85
CA GLU A 454 -29.93 -7.34 -2.92
C GLU A 454 -29.52 -6.11 -2.10
N ILE A 455 -29.42 -4.93 -2.73
CA ILE A 455 -29.14 -3.67 -2.03
C ILE A 455 -30.24 -3.37 -1.01
N CYS A 456 -31.51 -3.53 -1.40
CA CYS A 456 -32.63 -3.31 -0.49
C CYS A 456 -32.61 -4.30 0.67
N HIS A 457 -32.28 -5.56 0.41
CA HIS A 457 -32.17 -6.59 1.44
C HIS A 457 -31.04 -6.29 2.43
N LEU A 458 -29.82 -6.05 1.94
CA LEU A 458 -28.63 -5.80 2.76
C LEU A 458 -28.73 -4.52 3.60
N LEU A 459 -29.39 -3.48 3.07
CA LEU A 459 -29.52 -2.19 3.73
C LEU A 459 -30.86 -2.01 4.46
N TYR A 460 -31.69 -3.07 4.51
CA TYR A 460 -33.03 -3.03 5.11
C TYR A 460 -33.92 -1.89 4.57
N LEU A 461 -33.88 -1.68 3.25
CA LEU A 461 -34.62 -0.62 2.56
C LEU A 461 -35.89 -1.18 1.91
N SER A 462 -36.93 -0.35 1.85
CA SER A 462 -38.19 -0.62 1.13
C SER A 462 -38.47 0.50 0.12
N PRO A 463 -39.01 0.19 -1.07
CA PRO A 463 -39.35 1.20 -2.06
C PRO A 463 -40.41 2.17 -1.51
N THR A 464 -40.28 3.46 -1.82
CA THR A 464 -41.26 4.49 -1.45
C THR A 464 -42.19 4.83 -2.62
N LYS A 465 -43.19 5.70 -2.38
CA LYS A 465 -44.06 6.23 -3.44
C LYS A 465 -43.34 7.21 -4.39
N VAL A 466 -42.16 7.68 -4.00
CA VAL A 466 -41.34 8.57 -4.83
C VAL A 466 -40.38 7.70 -5.63
N GLU A 467 -40.41 7.87 -6.95
CA GLU A 467 -39.62 7.06 -7.88
C GLU A 467 -38.13 7.10 -7.52
N ASN A 468 -37.48 5.93 -7.57
CA ASN A 468 -36.07 5.74 -7.22
C ASN A 468 -35.69 6.04 -5.76
N ILE A 469 -36.63 6.34 -4.84
CA ILE A 469 -36.32 6.53 -3.42
C ILE A 469 -36.75 5.30 -2.62
N TYR A 470 -35.83 4.82 -1.79
CA TYR A 470 -35.96 3.67 -0.91
C TYR A 470 -35.73 4.14 0.53
N GLN A 471 -36.48 3.61 1.49
CA GLN A 471 -36.42 4.03 2.88
C GLN A 471 -36.26 2.82 3.80
N GLY A 472 -35.36 2.92 4.77
CA GLY A 472 -35.15 1.92 5.80
C GLY A 472 -34.96 2.57 7.17
N PHE A 473 -34.63 1.73 8.15
CA PHE A 473 -34.45 2.18 9.54
C PHE A 473 -33.35 3.25 9.70
N TYR A 474 -32.31 3.18 8.86
CA TYR A 474 -31.14 4.08 8.93
C TYR A 474 -31.25 5.32 8.03
N GLY A 475 -32.36 5.50 7.29
CA GLY A 475 -32.59 6.67 6.44
C GLY A 475 -33.18 6.34 5.07
N SER A 476 -33.09 7.31 4.16
CA SER A 476 -33.57 7.21 2.77
C SER A 476 -32.41 7.17 1.78
N LEU A 477 -32.51 6.36 0.74
CA LEU A 477 -31.52 6.16 -0.30
C LEU A 477 -32.20 6.29 -1.67
N CYS A 478 -31.61 7.07 -2.57
CA CYS A 478 -32.00 7.09 -3.98
C CYS A 478 -31.20 6.04 -4.75
N ILE A 479 -31.86 5.17 -5.53
CA ILE A 479 -31.19 4.24 -6.45
C ILE A 479 -31.60 4.62 -7.87
N LYS A 480 -30.69 5.27 -8.60
CA LYS A 480 -30.84 5.57 -10.03
C LYS A 480 -30.32 4.42 -10.86
N THR A 481 -30.90 4.19 -12.03
CA THR A 481 -30.43 3.15 -12.96
C THR A 481 -30.26 3.74 -14.35
N GLN A 482 -29.21 3.33 -15.05
CA GLN A 482 -28.96 3.75 -16.44
C GLN A 482 -28.53 2.54 -17.27
N HIS A 483 -29.19 2.35 -18.41
CA HIS A 483 -28.81 1.27 -19.31
C HIS A 483 -27.51 1.62 -20.05
N VAL A 484 -26.62 0.65 -20.17
CA VAL A 484 -25.29 0.86 -20.77
C VAL A 484 -25.39 1.23 -22.25
N SER A 485 -26.41 0.75 -22.99
CA SER A 485 -26.54 1.11 -24.41
C SER A 485 -26.87 2.57 -24.63
N ASP A 486 -27.63 3.17 -23.72
CA ASP A 486 -28.10 4.56 -23.83
C ASP A 486 -26.92 5.52 -23.68
N LEU A 487 -25.92 5.14 -22.85
CA LEU A 487 -24.64 5.83 -22.75
C LEU A 487 -23.77 5.69 -24.02
N THR A 488 -24.07 4.71 -24.88
CA THR A 488 -23.27 4.42 -26.08
C THR A 488 -23.92 4.83 -27.40
N GLN A 489 -25.24 5.06 -27.43
CA GLN A 489 -25.96 5.50 -28.63
C GLN A 489 -25.61 6.95 -29.02
N ASP A 490 -25.29 7.82 -28.06
CA ASP A 490 -24.81 9.19 -28.33
C ASP A 490 -23.33 9.24 -28.78
N LEU A 491 -22.66 8.08 -28.94
CA LEU A 491 -21.22 7.96 -29.16
C LEU A 491 -20.82 7.34 -30.52
N GLU A 492 -21.74 7.26 -31.50
CA GLU A 492 -21.38 6.88 -32.86
C GLU A 492 -20.55 7.99 -33.55
N ILE A 493 -19.22 7.78 -33.63
CA ILE A 493 -18.35 8.61 -34.46
C ILE A 493 -18.59 8.21 -35.92
N LYS A 494 -19.52 8.90 -36.57
CA LYS A 494 -19.63 8.89 -38.03
C LYS A 494 -18.47 9.72 -38.57
N ASN A 495 -17.38 9.05 -38.99
CA ASN A 495 -16.48 9.43 -40.10
C ASN A 495 -15.09 8.81 -39.91
N PHE A 496 -14.82 7.74 -40.65
CA PHE A 496 -13.46 7.29 -40.92
C PHE A 496 -12.96 8.05 -42.16
N SER A 497 -11.99 8.96 -42.02
CA SER A 497 -11.33 9.54 -43.20
C SER A 497 -10.31 8.56 -43.78
N GLU A 498 -10.39 8.27 -45.08
CA GLU A 498 -9.70 7.20 -45.82
C GLU A 498 -8.16 7.28 -45.92
N LEU A 499 -7.47 8.15 -45.18
CA LEU A 499 -6.02 8.34 -45.37
C LEU A 499 -5.17 7.49 -44.41
N ARG A 500 -4.79 6.31 -44.92
CA ARG A 500 -3.53 5.56 -44.73
C ARG A 500 -2.79 5.67 -43.38
N LYS A 501 -3.48 5.47 -42.26
CA LYS A 501 -2.85 4.94 -41.04
C LYS A 501 -3.63 3.72 -40.57
N THR A 502 -2.94 2.66 -40.16
CA THR A 502 -3.63 1.45 -39.68
C THR A 502 -4.42 1.79 -38.41
N TYR A 503 -5.60 1.19 -38.24
CA TYR A 503 -6.50 1.42 -37.09
C TYR A 503 -5.78 1.37 -35.73
N GLN A 504 -4.75 0.52 -35.60
CA GLN A 504 -3.93 0.42 -34.38
C GLN A 504 -3.07 1.67 -34.10
N GLN A 505 -2.63 2.38 -35.13
CA GLN A 505 -1.82 3.60 -35.01
C GLN A 505 -2.68 4.84 -34.70
N GLN A 506 -3.91 4.90 -35.21
CA GLN A 506 -4.85 5.99 -34.90
C GLN A 506 -5.60 5.77 -33.58
N ARG A 507 -5.62 4.54 -33.06
CA ARG A 507 -6.37 4.16 -31.86
C ARG A 507 -6.05 5.01 -30.61
N PRO A 508 -4.78 5.33 -30.28
CA PRO A 508 -4.48 6.14 -29.10
C PRO A 508 -4.99 7.57 -29.24
N ASP A 509 -4.84 8.16 -30.43
CA ASP A 509 -5.24 9.54 -30.74
C ASP A 509 -6.77 9.67 -30.80
N LEU A 510 -7.45 8.71 -31.43
CA LEU A 510 -8.92 8.64 -31.43
C LEU A 510 -9.47 8.38 -30.03
N LEU A 511 -8.78 7.60 -29.19
CA LEU A 511 -9.15 7.42 -27.79
C LEU A 511 -8.93 8.70 -26.97
N ALA A 512 -7.86 9.43 -27.20
CA ALA A 512 -7.60 10.71 -26.55
C ALA A 512 -8.61 11.78 -26.98
N GLU A 513 -8.90 11.89 -28.29
CA GLU A 513 -9.91 12.80 -28.82
C GLU A 513 -11.31 12.44 -28.29
N ARG A 514 -11.64 11.14 -28.20
CA ARG A 514 -12.88 10.63 -27.62
C ARG A 514 -13.01 10.93 -26.13
N ILE A 515 -11.94 10.73 -25.36
CA ILE A 515 -11.90 11.10 -23.94
C ILE A 515 -12.06 12.62 -23.78
N ASN A 516 -11.43 13.42 -24.63
CA ASN A 516 -11.51 14.87 -24.56
C ASN A 516 -12.89 15.41 -24.96
N LYS A 517 -13.54 14.87 -26.00
CA LYS A 517 -14.92 15.24 -26.37
C LYS A 517 -15.91 14.91 -25.25
N ILE A 518 -15.79 13.72 -24.66
CA ILE A 518 -16.57 13.33 -23.49
C ILE A 518 -16.27 14.25 -22.31
N THR A 519 -15.00 14.56 -22.03
CA THR A 519 -14.61 15.44 -20.91
C THR A 519 -15.08 16.89 -21.11
N ALA A 520 -15.07 17.41 -22.33
CA ALA A 520 -15.46 18.78 -22.68
C ALA A 520 -16.98 19.01 -22.66
N PHE A 521 -17.77 17.97 -22.93
CA PHE A 521 -19.23 18.01 -22.78
C PHE A 521 -19.68 17.94 -21.31
N LEU A 522 -18.76 17.75 -20.36
CA LEU A 522 -19.08 17.48 -18.97
C LEU A 522 -18.54 18.59 -18.04
N PRO A 523 -19.34 19.11 -17.09
CA PRO A 523 -18.93 20.24 -16.26
C PRO A 523 -17.86 19.88 -15.19
N GLN A 524 -17.11 20.90 -14.75
CA GLN A 524 -16.03 20.79 -13.75
C GLN A 524 -16.58 20.67 -12.32
N THR A 525 -15.93 19.84 -11.49
CA THR A 525 -16.43 19.43 -10.17
C THR A 525 -15.53 19.87 -9.02
N LYS A 526 -16.16 20.31 -7.93
CA LYS A 526 -15.57 20.44 -6.58
C LYS A 526 -16.40 19.53 -5.66
N GLU A 527 -15.80 18.42 -5.24
CA GLU A 527 -16.18 17.60 -4.08
C GLU A 527 -17.47 16.74 -4.18
N LEU A 528 -17.35 15.42 -4.48
CA LEU A 528 -18.29 14.33 -4.13
C LEU A 528 -17.72 12.93 -4.46
N SER A 529 -18.25 11.87 -3.80
CA SER A 529 -17.78 10.46 -3.84
C SER A 529 -18.87 9.48 -4.35
N GLY A 530 -18.47 8.34 -4.93
CA GLY A 530 -19.33 7.36 -5.61
C GLY A 530 -18.52 6.16 -6.12
N ALA A 531 -19.15 5.01 -6.37
CA ALA A 531 -18.48 3.76 -6.73
C ALA A 531 -19.13 3.06 -7.93
N LEU A 532 -18.31 2.38 -8.73
CA LEU A 532 -18.72 1.54 -9.85
C LEU A 532 -18.58 0.07 -9.47
N ILE A 533 -19.62 -0.72 -9.64
CA ILE A 533 -19.57 -2.18 -9.53
C ILE A 533 -19.83 -2.78 -10.91
N GLU A 534 -18.81 -3.39 -11.51
CA GLU A 534 -18.93 -4.19 -12.73
C GLU A 534 -18.93 -5.68 -12.34
N ILE A 535 -20.03 -6.39 -12.60
CA ILE A 535 -20.07 -7.85 -12.53
C ILE A 535 -20.11 -8.37 -13.96
N ARG A 536 -18.94 -8.73 -14.51
CA ARG A 536 -18.86 -9.61 -15.67
C ARG A 536 -18.18 -10.91 -15.28
N PRO A 537 -18.75 -12.09 -15.60
CA PRO A 537 -18.02 -13.34 -15.47
C PRO A 537 -16.84 -13.32 -16.45
N LYS A 538 -15.63 -13.47 -15.92
CA LYS A 538 -14.47 -13.83 -16.74
C LYS A 538 -14.73 -15.26 -17.24
N PRO A 539 -14.72 -15.55 -18.56
CA PRO A 539 -14.63 -16.93 -18.99
C PRO A 539 -13.33 -17.50 -18.43
N PHE A 540 -13.44 -18.56 -17.63
CA PHE A 540 -12.29 -19.30 -17.12
C PHE A 540 -11.48 -19.81 -18.32
N ARG A 541 -10.20 -19.40 -18.40
CA ARG A 541 -9.26 -19.88 -19.42
C ARG A 541 -8.58 -21.16 -18.97
#